data_AF-A0A4R3UQJ7-F1
#
_entry.id   AF-A0A4R3UQJ7-F1
#
_cell.length_a   1.000
_cell.length_b   1.000
_cell.length_c   1.000
_cell.angle_alpha   90.00
_cell.angle_beta   90.00
_cell.angle_gamma   90.00
#
_symmetry.space_group_name_H-M   'P 1'
#
loop_
_entity.id
_entity.type
_entity.pdbx_description
1 polymer ?
#
loop_
_entity_poly.entity_id
_entity_poly.type
_entity_poly.pdbx_seq_one_letter_code
_entity_poly.pdbx_strand_id
1 'polypeptide(L)'
;MQKRLEKLRISDAHNVEGLAHVWYERDIAPKYKRPEAVERAIRRHIKPVIGKLPIEVVRPVHIDEVLTRIVAAGAPTVANDVRRYLLRMFHFAVKRKWIDANPAYGFDVAGR
;
A
#
# COMPACT_ATOMS: atom_id res chain seq x y z
N MET A 1 -16.27 -18.88 -21.88
CA MET A 1 -14.92 -18.27 -21.88
C MET A 1 -14.87 -16.85 -21.27
N GLN A 2 -15.95 -16.05 -21.29
CA GLN A 2 -15.89 -14.63 -20.85
C GLN A 2 -15.90 -14.39 -19.32
N LYS A 3 -16.51 -15.27 -18.51
CA LYS A 3 -16.59 -15.12 -17.03
C LYS A 3 -15.25 -15.16 -16.29
N ARG A 4 -14.16 -15.65 -16.89
CA ARG A 4 -12.84 -15.76 -16.22
C ARG A 4 -12.03 -14.47 -16.29
N LEU A 5 -12.11 -13.76 -17.42
CA LEU A 5 -11.44 -12.46 -17.61
C LEU A 5 -12.17 -11.34 -16.85
N GLU A 6 -13.50 -11.42 -16.74
CA GLU A 6 -14.29 -10.48 -15.95
C GLU A 6 -14.10 -10.68 -14.44
N LYS A 7 -13.91 -11.94 -13.99
CA LYS A 7 -13.52 -12.24 -12.60
C LYS A 7 -12.14 -11.69 -12.25
N LEU A 8 -11.16 -11.75 -13.15
CA LEU A 8 -9.83 -11.14 -12.90
C LEU A 8 -9.90 -9.60 -12.83
N ARG A 9 -10.75 -8.97 -13.64
CA ARG A 9 -10.89 -7.49 -13.61
C ARG A 9 -11.59 -6.96 -12.35
N ILE A 10 -12.36 -7.81 -11.65
CA ILE A 10 -13.14 -7.45 -10.47
C ILE A 10 -12.47 -7.98 -9.18
N SER A 11 -11.58 -8.99 -9.21
CA SER A 11 -11.08 -9.64 -7.98
C SER A 11 -9.83 -9.04 -7.33
N ASP A 12 -9.02 -8.25 -8.03
CA ASP A 12 -7.67 -7.92 -7.54
C ASP A 12 -7.61 -6.74 -6.55
N ALA A 13 -8.72 -6.06 -6.29
CA ALA A 13 -8.76 -4.87 -5.44
C ALA A 13 -9.59 -5.05 -4.15
N HIS A 14 -9.86 -6.28 -3.70
CA HIS A 14 -10.60 -6.43 -2.44
C HIS A 14 -9.72 -6.17 -1.22
N ASN A 15 -8.44 -6.51 -1.25
CA ASN A 15 -7.52 -6.39 -0.11
C ASN A 15 -6.24 -5.62 -0.43
N VAL A 16 -5.51 -5.22 0.62
CA VAL A 16 -4.31 -4.38 0.48
C VAL A 16 -3.21 -5.08 -0.30
N GLU A 17 -3.10 -6.40 -0.21
CA GLU A 17 -2.11 -7.16 -1.00
C GLU A 17 -2.35 -7.06 -2.50
N GLY A 18 -3.60 -7.20 -2.94
CA GLY A 18 -3.99 -7.02 -4.33
C GLY A 18 -3.77 -5.58 -4.81
N LEU A 19 -4.16 -4.59 -3.99
CA LEU A 19 -3.84 -3.18 -4.26
C LEU A 19 -2.33 -2.94 -4.42
N ALA A 20 -1.52 -3.47 -3.51
CA ALA A 20 -0.07 -3.32 -3.54
C ALA A 20 0.54 -3.93 -4.79
N HIS A 21 0.04 -5.10 -5.23
CA HIS A 21 0.48 -5.74 -6.47
C HIS A 21 0.13 -4.90 -7.69
N VAL A 22 -1.13 -4.46 -7.83
CA VAL A 22 -1.55 -3.64 -8.99
C VAL A 22 -0.80 -2.30 -9.02
N TRP A 23 -0.62 -1.67 -7.87
CA TRP A 23 0.15 -0.43 -7.77
C TRP A 23 1.63 -0.63 -8.13
N TYR A 24 2.24 -1.72 -7.66
CA TYR A 24 3.63 -2.05 -7.98
C TYR A 24 3.83 -2.22 -9.50
N GLU A 25 3.03 -3.06 -10.14
CA GLU A 25 3.11 -3.34 -11.57
C GLU A 25 2.88 -2.09 -12.44
N ARG A 26 1.95 -1.22 -12.03
CA ARG A 26 1.51 -0.09 -12.86
C ARG A 26 2.31 1.19 -12.64
N ASP A 27 2.76 1.43 -11.41
CA ASP A 27 3.35 2.73 -11.03
C ASP A 27 4.82 2.62 -10.61
N ILE A 28 5.23 1.49 -10.03
CA ILE A 28 6.59 1.32 -9.50
C ILE A 28 7.52 0.66 -10.52
N ALA A 29 7.20 -0.55 -10.96
CA ALA A 29 8.01 -1.33 -11.90
C ALA A 29 8.45 -0.53 -13.14
N PRO A 30 7.59 0.25 -13.82
CA PRO A 30 8.00 1.00 -15.01
C PRO A 30 8.75 2.31 -14.73
N LYS A 31 8.66 2.89 -13.53
CA LYS A 31 9.15 4.26 -13.25
C LYS A 31 10.34 4.32 -12.30
N TYR A 32 10.49 3.33 -11.42
CA TYR A 32 11.48 3.37 -10.35
C TYR A 32 12.80 2.73 -10.80
N LYS A 33 13.92 3.39 -10.48
CA LYS A 33 15.26 2.84 -10.69
C LYS A 33 15.54 1.58 -9.85
N ARG A 34 14.89 1.44 -8.69
CA ARG A 34 15.06 0.32 -7.77
C ARG A 34 13.69 -0.17 -7.25
N PRO A 35 12.90 -0.86 -8.09
CA PRO A 35 11.56 -1.32 -7.71
C PRO A 35 11.63 -2.38 -6.58
N GLU A 36 12.71 -3.16 -6.54
CA GLU A 36 12.97 -4.23 -5.56
C GLU A 36 12.94 -3.76 -4.10
N ALA A 37 13.32 -2.49 -3.85
CA ALA A 37 13.26 -1.90 -2.52
C ALA A 37 11.80 -1.73 -2.06
N VAL A 38 10.93 -1.33 -2.98
CA VAL A 38 9.50 -1.17 -2.73
C VAL A 38 8.85 -2.54 -2.54
N GLU A 39 9.18 -3.51 -3.37
CA GLU A 39 8.68 -4.89 -3.25
C GLU A 39 9.06 -5.51 -1.90
N ARG A 40 10.33 -5.34 -1.48
CA ARG A 40 10.81 -5.81 -0.17
C ARG A 40 10.05 -5.14 0.97
N ALA A 41 9.80 -3.84 0.87
CA ALA A 41 9.04 -3.08 1.86
C ALA A 41 7.58 -3.58 1.95
N ILE A 42 6.93 -3.80 0.82
CA ILE A 42 5.58 -4.38 0.74
C ILE A 42 5.57 -5.76 1.42
N ARG A 43 6.47 -6.65 1.03
CA ARG A 43 6.51 -8.03 1.53
C ARG A 43 6.81 -8.12 3.01
N ARG A 44 7.76 -7.33 3.52
CA ARG A 44 8.27 -7.46 4.89
C ARG A 44 7.44 -6.69 5.91
N HIS A 45 6.83 -5.58 5.53
CA HIS A 45 6.22 -4.65 6.48
C HIS A 45 4.72 -4.44 6.25
N ILE A 46 4.28 -4.36 4.99
CA ILE A 46 2.88 -4.06 4.67
C ILE A 46 2.03 -5.34 4.69
N LYS A 47 2.45 -6.38 3.95
CA LYS A 47 1.70 -7.64 3.82
C LYS A 47 1.39 -8.31 5.17
N PRO A 48 2.35 -8.42 6.13
CA PRO A 48 2.09 -9.13 7.38
C PRO A 48 1.08 -8.45 8.32
N VAL A 49 0.89 -7.13 8.19
CA VAL A 49 0.03 -6.35 9.08
C VAL A 49 -1.33 -6.11 8.44
N ILE A 50 -1.35 -5.56 7.23
CA ILE A 50 -2.58 -5.11 6.57
C ILE A 50 -2.90 -5.83 5.26
N GLY A 51 -2.01 -6.70 4.75
CA GLY A 51 -2.14 -7.30 3.42
C GLY A 51 -3.47 -8.03 3.18
N LYS A 52 -3.97 -8.73 4.20
CA LYS A 52 -5.23 -9.48 4.15
C LYS A 52 -6.47 -8.62 4.38
N LEU A 53 -6.31 -7.40 4.90
CA LEU A 53 -7.43 -6.53 5.19
C LEU A 53 -8.06 -6.02 3.89
N PRO A 54 -9.40 -5.93 3.84
CA PRO A 54 -10.05 -5.22 2.76
C PRO A 54 -9.60 -3.76 2.67
N ILE A 55 -9.44 -3.22 1.47
CA ILE A 55 -8.94 -1.84 1.31
C ILE A 55 -9.88 -0.80 1.95
N GLU A 56 -11.18 -1.07 1.94
CA GLU A 56 -12.23 -0.21 2.50
C GLU A 56 -12.20 -0.13 4.03
N VAL A 57 -11.70 -1.18 4.70
CA VAL A 57 -11.63 -1.24 6.17
C VAL A 57 -10.28 -0.76 6.71
N VAL A 58 -9.36 -0.36 5.83
CA VAL A 58 -8.06 0.17 6.26
C VAL A 58 -8.29 1.53 6.91
N ARG A 59 -7.95 1.62 8.19
CA ARG A 59 -8.03 2.85 8.99
C ARG A 59 -6.62 3.37 9.30
N PRO A 60 -6.48 4.66 9.66
CA PRO A 60 -5.21 5.24 10.07
C PRO A 60 -4.46 4.43 11.14
N VAL A 61 -5.19 3.83 12.10
CA VAL A 61 -4.60 2.98 13.15
C VAL A 61 -3.81 1.79 12.59
N HIS A 62 -4.26 1.19 11.47
CA HIS A 62 -3.53 0.08 10.86
C HIS A 62 -2.26 0.56 10.14
N ILE A 63 -2.26 1.79 9.64
CA ILE A 63 -1.05 2.42 9.07
C ILE A 63 -0.06 2.70 10.19
N ASP A 64 -0.51 3.26 11.31
CA ASP A 64 0.32 3.49 12.49
C ASP A 64 0.98 2.20 12.96
N GLU A 65 0.21 1.11 13.06
CA GLU A 65 0.73 -0.20 13.48
C GLU A 65 1.87 -0.68 12.58
N VAL A 66 1.75 -0.52 11.25
CA VAL A 66 2.83 -0.85 10.30
C VAL A 66 4.08 -0.02 10.61
N LEU A 67 3.94 1.29 10.79
CA LEU A 67 5.07 2.19 11.01
C LEU A 67 5.73 1.96 12.36
N THR A 68 4.94 1.88 13.43
CA THR A 68 5.38 1.62 14.80
C THR A 68 6.16 0.30 14.88
N ARG A 69 5.70 -0.76 14.19
CA ARG A 69 6.43 -2.04 14.13
C ARG A 69 7.80 -1.93 13.46
N ILE A 70 7.93 -1.11 12.42
CA ILE A 70 9.21 -0.88 11.74
C ILE A 70 10.17 -0.08 12.63
N VAL A 71 9.65 0.96 13.29
CA VAL A 71 10.43 1.79 14.22
C VAL A 71 10.92 0.96 15.41
N ALA A 72 10.04 0.14 16.00
CA ALA A 72 10.38 -0.77 17.10
C ALA A 72 11.44 -1.82 16.70
N ALA A 73 11.51 -2.18 15.42
CA ALA A 73 12.56 -3.05 14.88
C ALA A 73 13.90 -2.32 14.62
N GLY A 74 14.03 -1.05 15.00
CA GLY A 74 15.26 -0.25 14.87
C GLY A 74 15.48 0.35 13.48
N ALA A 75 14.44 0.44 12.64
CA ALA A 75 14.57 0.88 11.24
C ALA A 75 13.76 2.16 10.90
N PRO A 76 13.96 3.30 11.59
CA PRO A 76 13.15 4.51 11.41
C PRO A 76 13.21 5.09 9.99
N THR A 77 14.36 4.99 9.30
CA THR A 77 14.48 5.43 7.90
C THR A 77 13.59 4.58 6.97
N VAL A 78 13.51 3.27 7.22
CA VAL A 78 12.63 2.37 6.46
C VAL A 78 11.16 2.68 6.75
N ALA A 79 10.82 3.05 8.00
CA ALA A 79 9.46 3.47 8.34
C ALA A 79 9.04 4.71 7.52
N ASN A 80 9.94 5.69 7.36
CA ASN A 80 9.68 6.86 6.52
C ASN A 80 9.45 6.49 5.05
N ASP A 81 10.25 5.56 4.50
CA ASP A 81 10.05 5.09 3.12
C ASP A 81 8.72 4.34 2.96
N VAL A 82 8.41 3.43 3.90
CA VAL A 82 7.13 2.70 3.91
C VAL A 82 5.96 3.65 4.01
N ARG A 83 6.03 4.69 4.84
CA ARG A 83 5.00 5.72 4.93
C ARG A 83 4.74 6.38 3.58
N ARG A 84 5.81 6.78 2.87
CA ARG A 84 5.72 7.39 1.53
C ARG A 84 5.11 6.41 0.51
N TYR A 85 5.45 5.14 0.58
CA TYR A 85 4.86 4.11 -0.29
C TYR A 85 3.38 3.91 0.01
N LEU A 86 2.99 3.79 1.28
CA LEU A 86 1.58 3.67 1.68
C LEU A 86 0.77 4.87 1.20
N LEU A 87 1.27 6.10 1.39
CA LEU A 87 0.62 7.31 0.91
C LEU A 87 0.37 7.26 -0.61
N ARG A 88 1.38 6.91 -1.41
CA ARG A 88 1.27 6.81 -2.87
C ARG A 88 0.34 5.68 -3.32
N MET A 89 0.43 4.52 -2.67
CA MET A 89 -0.39 3.34 -2.96
C MET A 89 -1.88 3.61 -2.69
N PHE A 90 -2.23 4.17 -1.54
CA PHE A 90 -3.62 4.51 -1.23
C PHE A 90 -4.13 5.69 -2.05
N HIS A 91 -3.27 6.66 -2.40
CA HIS A 91 -3.63 7.71 -3.35
C HIS A 91 -3.94 7.16 -4.74
N PHE A 92 -3.23 6.11 -5.19
CA PHE A 92 -3.57 5.38 -6.40
C PHE A 92 -4.95 4.72 -6.31
N ALA A 93 -5.32 4.15 -5.16
CA ALA A 93 -6.65 3.58 -4.94
C ALA A 93 -7.74 4.66 -4.99
N VAL A 94 -7.53 5.82 -4.34
CA VAL A 94 -8.45 6.97 -4.38
C VAL A 94 -8.66 7.46 -5.81
N LYS A 95 -7.59 7.63 -6.61
CA LYS A 95 -7.69 8.05 -8.01
C LYS A 95 -8.53 7.10 -8.88
N ARG A 96 -8.61 5.83 -8.51
CA ARG A 96 -9.41 4.81 -9.20
C ARG A 96 -10.80 4.62 -8.60
N LYS A 97 -11.18 5.44 -7.61
CA LYS A 97 -12.43 5.36 -6.86
C LYS A 97 -12.65 4.00 -6.19
N TRP A 98 -11.58 3.37 -5.73
CA TRP A 98 -11.65 2.12 -4.97
C TRP A 98 -11.89 2.37 -3.48
N ILE A 99 -11.44 3.52 -2.98
CA ILE A 99 -11.71 4.03 -1.64
C ILE A 99 -11.96 5.54 -1.76
N ASP A 100 -12.71 6.10 -0.81
CA ASP A 100 -13.07 7.52 -0.84
C ASP A 100 -11.96 8.42 -0.29
N ALA A 101 -11.21 7.92 0.69
CA ALA A 101 -10.19 8.69 1.40
C ALA A 101 -8.92 7.88 1.61
N ASN A 102 -7.78 8.57 1.62
CA ASN A 102 -6.48 7.95 1.87
C ASN A 102 -6.24 7.82 3.38
N PRO A 103 -6.18 6.60 3.96
CA PRO A 103 -5.98 6.42 5.39
C PRO A 103 -4.58 6.83 5.87
N ALA A 104 -3.61 6.97 4.95
CA ALA A 104 -2.26 7.41 5.25
C ALA A 104 -2.08 8.95 5.22
N TYR A 105 -3.12 9.72 4.85
CA TYR A 105 -2.99 11.17 4.68
C TYR A 105 -2.64 11.90 5.99
N GLY A 106 -3.19 11.46 7.13
CA GLY A 106 -2.88 12.03 8.45
C GLY A 106 -1.44 11.80 8.93
N PHE A 107 -0.66 10.98 8.21
CA PHE A 107 0.74 10.73 8.52
C PHE A 107 1.68 11.60 7.68
N ASP A 108 1.17 12.49 6.81
CA ASP A 108 2.06 13.29 5.98
C ASP A 108 2.78 14.39 6.78
N VAL A 109 4.08 14.20 7.02
CA VAL A 109 5.00 15.11 7.73
C VAL A 109 5.39 16.34 6.88
N ALA A 110 4.52 16.78 5.97
CA ALA A 110 4.69 18.05 5.25
C ALA A 110 4.17 19.20 6.15
N GLY A 111 4.89 19.45 7.24
CA GLY A 111 4.52 20.44 8.25
C GLY A 111 5.61 20.67 9.31
N ARG A 112 6.87 20.68 8.88
CA ARG A 112 7.94 21.39 9.59
C ARG A 112 8.32 22.60 8.76
#